data_AF-A0A6G4P8M6-F1
#
_entry.id   AF-A0A6G4P8M6-F1
#
_cell.length_a   1.000
_cell.length_b   1.000
_cell.length_c   1.000
_cell.angle_alpha   90.00
_cell.angle_beta   90.00
_cell.angle_gamma   90.00
#
_symmetry.space_group_name_H-M   'P 1'
#
loop_
_entity.id
_entity.type
_entity.pdbx_description
1 polymer ?
#
loop_
_entity_poly.entity_id
_entity_poly.type
_entity_poly.pdbx_seq_one_letter_code
_entity_poly.pdbx_strand_id
1 'polypeptide(L)'
;LTHKLKEGWQPFGSPVAITPYTLMQAITAEGDVVVSGATEPDWYYVIVLAGQSNAMAYGEGLPLPDSYDAPDPRIKQLARR
;
A
#
# COMPACT_ATOMS: atom_id res chain seq x y z
N LEU A 1 -1.44 -11.82 -19.21
CA LEU A 1 -0.19 -12.59 -19.35
C LEU A 1 0.82 -11.88 -20.26
N THR A 2 0.45 -11.52 -21.50
CA THR A 2 1.35 -10.96 -22.52
C THR A 2 2.05 -9.66 -22.11
N HIS A 3 1.40 -8.82 -21.30
CA HIS A 3 2.02 -7.61 -20.73
C HIS A 3 3.08 -7.95 -19.67
N LYS A 4 2.78 -8.89 -18.77
CA LYS A 4 3.67 -9.35 -17.70
C LYS A 4 4.89 -10.11 -18.22
N LEU A 5 4.73 -10.88 -19.31
CA LEU A 5 5.88 -11.52 -19.98
C LEU A 5 6.87 -10.49 -20.55
N LYS A 6 6.39 -9.34 -21.05
CA LYS A 6 7.25 -8.23 -21.50
C LYS A 6 7.97 -7.51 -20.34
N GLU A 7 7.41 -7.59 -19.13
CA GLU A 7 8.04 -7.10 -17.90
C GLU A 7 9.08 -8.10 -17.32
N GLY A 8 9.45 -9.15 -18.06
CA GLY A 8 10.47 -10.12 -17.62
C GLY A 8 9.96 -11.23 -16.70
N TRP A 9 8.65 -11.35 -16.51
CA TRP A 9 8.08 -12.43 -15.71
C TRP A 9 8.17 -13.76 -16.47
N GLN A 10 8.71 -14.78 -15.83
CA GLN A 10 8.81 -16.12 -16.38
C GLN A 10 7.96 -17.10 -15.57
N PRO A 11 7.12 -17.92 -16.22
CA PRO A 11 6.39 -18.97 -15.53
C PRO A 11 7.36 -20.00 -14.96
N PHE A 12 7.17 -20.36 -13.69
CA PHE A 12 7.98 -21.36 -13.01
C PHE A 12 7.18 -22.65 -12.81
N GLY A 13 7.73 -23.76 -13.31
CA GLY A 13 7.10 -25.07 -13.23
C GLY A 13 5.80 -25.17 -14.04
N SER A 14 5.00 -26.20 -13.74
CA SER A 14 3.71 -26.44 -14.40
C SER A 14 2.54 -25.87 -13.56
N PRO A 15 1.45 -25.41 -14.19
CA PRO A 15 0.26 -24.95 -13.48
C PRO A 15 -0.41 -26.07 -12.67
N VAL A 16 -0.95 -25.72 -11.50
CA VAL A 16 -1.71 -26.59 -10.61
C VAL A 16 -3.19 -26.21 -10.68
N ALA A 17 -4.08 -27.21 -10.87
CA ALA A 17 -5.52 -26.99 -10.82
C ALA A 17 -5.99 -26.81 -9.37
N ILE A 18 -6.67 -25.70 -9.08
CA ILE A 18 -7.28 -25.40 -7.77
C ILE A 18 -8.81 -25.50 -7.80
N THR A 19 -9.42 -25.33 -8.99
CA THR A 19 -10.82 -25.72 -9.27
C THR A 19 -10.89 -26.26 -10.71
N PRO A 20 -12.01 -26.87 -11.16
CA PRO A 20 -12.15 -27.35 -12.54
C PRO A 20 -11.90 -26.30 -13.63
N TYR A 21 -12.00 -25.02 -13.28
CA TYR A 21 -11.83 -23.89 -14.20
C TYR A 21 -10.76 -22.89 -13.76
N THR A 22 -9.96 -23.23 -12.73
CA THR A 22 -8.93 -22.33 -12.20
C THR A 22 -7.61 -23.06 -12.08
N LEU A 23 -6.60 -22.53 -12.77
CA LEU A 23 -5.21 -22.95 -12.67
C LEU A 23 -4.39 -21.87 -11.96
N MET A 24 -3.49 -22.28 -11.08
CA MET A 24 -2.51 -21.41 -10.42
C MET A 24 -1.10 -21.83 -10.87
N GLN A 25 -0.27 -20.87 -11.27
CA GLN A 25 1.12 -21.13 -11.65
C GLN A 25 2.02 -20.10 -10.97
N ALA A 26 3.11 -20.58 -10.38
CA ALA A 26 4.14 -19.72 -9.84
C ALA A 26 4.82 -18.95 -10.98
N ILE A 27 5.21 -17.72 -10.70
CA ILE A 27 5.90 -16.85 -11.64
C ILE A 27 7.12 -16.28 -10.92
N THR A 28 8.27 -16.35 -11.58
CA THR A 28 9.47 -15.65 -11.17
C THR A 28 9.57 -14.35 -11.94
N ALA A 29 10.02 -13.29 -11.29
CA ALA A 29 10.29 -12.02 -11.94
C ALA A 29 11.67 -11.56 -11.50
N GLU A 30 12.49 -11.14 -12.46
CA GLU A 30 13.79 -10.55 -12.17
C GLU A 30 13.58 -9.07 -11.82
N GLY A 31 13.72 -8.74 -10.53
CA GLY A 31 13.53 -7.39 -9.98
C GLY A 31 12.59 -7.36 -8.78
N ASP A 32 12.51 -6.22 -8.12
CA ASP A 32 11.55 -6.01 -7.03
C ASP A 32 10.13 -6.12 -7.61
N VAL A 33 9.41 -7.18 -7.24
CA VAL A 33 8.00 -7.32 -7.60
C VAL A 33 7.24 -6.32 -6.76
N VAL A 34 7.10 -5.10 -7.28
CA VAL A 34 6.24 -4.08 -6.67
C VAL A 34 4.79 -4.54 -6.82
N VAL A 35 4.35 -5.41 -5.91
CA VAL A 35 2.95 -5.52 -5.54
C VAL A 35 2.67 -4.22 -4.79
N SER A 36 2.36 -3.14 -5.52
CA SER A 36 2.02 -1.86 -4.91
C SER A 36 0.78 -2.05 -4.03
N GLY A 37 0.99 -2.35 -2.75
CA GLY A 37 -0.08 -2.62 -1.78
C GLY A 37 -0.88 -1.36 -1.42
N ALA A 38 -0.40 -0.19 -1.81
CA ALA A 38 -1.05 1.08 -1.61
C ALA A 38 -1.10 1.86 -2.92
N THR A 39 -2.09 1.54 -3.76
CA THR A 39 -2.53 2.47 -4.80
C THR A 39 -3.10 3.72 -4.12
N GLU A 40 -2.80 4.89 -4.68
CA GLU A 40 -3.44 6.14 -4.27
C GLU A 40 -4.96 6.01 -4.46
N PRO A 41 -5.78 6.40 -3.48
CA PRO A 41 -7.23 6.34 -3.63
C PRO A 41 -7.72 7.41 -4.61
N ASP A 42 -8.80 7.12 -5.34
CA ASP A 42 -9.42 8.08 -6.27
C ASP A 42 -10.02 9.31 -5.55
N TRP A 43 -10.30 9.18 -4.25
CA TRP A 43 -10.91 10.22 -3.42
C TRP A 43 -10.55 10.00 -1.95
N TYR A 44 -10.67 11.07 -1.15
CA TYR A 44 -10.42 11.05 0.30
C TYR A 44 -11.67 11.52 1.05
N TYR A 45 -11.98 10.88 2.18
CA TYR A 45 -12.85 11.49 3.18
C TYR A 45 -12.11 12.64 3.86
N VAL A 46 -12.75 13.80 3.97
CA VAL A 46 -12.16 14.98 4.61
C VAL A 46 -12.73 15.13 6.02
N ILE A 47 -11.84 15.16 7.01
CA ILE A 47 -12.17 15.50 8.40
C ILE A 47 -11.50 16.84 8.70
N VAL A 48 -12.30 17.86 9.02
CA VAL A 48 -11.78 19.18 9.34
C VAL A 48 -11.38 19.21 10.82
N LEU A 49 -10.12 19.56 11.09
CA LEU A 49 -9.59 19.76 12.43
C LEU A 49 -9.27 21.24 12.65
N ALA A 50 -9.92 21.85 13.63
CA ALA A 50 -9.68 23.23 14.03
C ALA A 50 -9.92 23.38 15.53
N GLY A 51 -9.23 24.33 16.17
CA GLY A 51 -9.37 24.57 17.60
C GLY A 51 -8.14 25.23 18.20
N GLN A 52 -8.08 25.21 19.53
CA GLN A 52 -6.93 25.66 20.31
C GLN A 52 -5.95 24.49 20.56
N SER A 53 -5.04 24.63 21.53
CA SER A 53 -3.98 23.66 21.83
C SER A 53 -4.47 22.22 22.00
N ASN A 54 -5.62 22.01 22.65
CA ASN A 54 -6.16 20.66 22.90
C ASN A 54 -6.63 19.93 21.62
N ALA A 55 -6.79 20.65 20.51
CA ALA A 55 -7.09 20.04 19.20
C ALA A 55 -5.81 19.74 18.40
N MET A 56 -4.64 20.08 18.93
CA MET A 56 -3.34 19.99 18.25
C MET A 56 -2.36 19.14 19.07
N ALA A 57 -1.18 18.86 18.49
CA ALA A 57 -0.15 18.05 19.12
C ALA A 57 0.62 18.80 20.23
N TYR A 58 -0.01 19.03 21.37
CA TYR A 58 0.61 19.57 22.60
C TYR A 58 0.81 18.50 23.70
N GLY A 59 0.80 17.22 23.32
CA GLY A 59 1.11 16.14 24.26
C GLY A 59 2.60 16.09 24.58
N GLU A 60 2.95 15.90 25.85
CA GLU A 60 4.35 15.85 26.34
C GLU A 60 5.01 14.46 26.19
N GLY A 61 4.26 13.46 25.71
CA GLY A 61 4.77 12.10 25.50
C GLY A 61 5.72 12.01 24.31
N LEU A 62 6.69 11.10 24.37
CA LEU A 62 7.58 10.83 23.24
C LEU A 62 6.79 10.16 22.09
N PRO A 63 6.87 10.65 20.85
CA PRO A 63 6.24 9.99 19.72
C PRO A 63 6.86 8.62 19.44
N LEU A 64 6.04 7.67 18.99
CA LEU A 64 6.39 6.28 18.69
C LEU A 64 6.18 5.99 17.19
N PRO A 65 7.06 6.50 16.30
CA PRO A 65 6.86 6.44 14.85
C PRO A 65 6.91 5.02 14.26
N ASP A 66 7.48 4.06 14.97
CA ASP A 66 7.55 2.66 14.54
C ASP A 66 6.33 1.83 14.98
N SER A 67 5.39 2.45 15.71
CA SER A 67 4.18 1.77 16.20
C SER A 67 2.94 2.66 16.12
N TYR A 68 2.50 3.25 17.23
CA TYR A 68 1.21 3.95 17.33
C TYR A 68 1.14 5.25 16.53
N ASP A 69 2.27 5.92 16.32
CA ASP A 69 2.34 7.18 15.57
C ASP A 69 2.87 6.99 14.14
N ALA A 70 2.91 5.73 13.67
CA ALA A 70 3.41 5.42 12.33
C ALA A 70 2.52 6.04 11.24
N PRO A 71 3.12 6.67 10.20
CA PRO A 71 2.35 7.21 9.10
C PRO A 71 1.78 6.08 8.23
N ASP A 72 0.52 6.22 7.82
CA ASP A 72 -0.12 5.34 6.82
C ASP A 72 -0.07 6.00 5.42
N PRO A 73 0.34 5.28 4.36
CA PRO A 73 0.42 5.85 3.01
C PRO A 73 -0.91 6.42 2.48
N ARG A 74 -2.06 5.98 3.00
CA ARG A 74 -3.41 6.44 2.62
C ARG A 74 -3.94 7.57 3.51
N ILE A 75 -3.26 7.93 4.60
CA ILE A 75 -3.63 9.07 5.44
C ILE A 75 -2.83 10.30 5.01
N LYS A 76 -3.51 11.36 4.58
CA LYS A 76 -2.90 12.59 4.05
C LYS A 76 -3.42 13.82 4.81
N GLN A 77 -2.61 14.87 4.83
CA GLN A 77 -2.97 16.19 5.38
C GLN A 77 -2.66 17.30 4.36
N LEU A 78 -3.44 18.38 4.40
CA LEU A 78 -3.15 19.56 3.59
C LEU A 78 -1.93 20.28 4.16
N ALA A 79 -0.93 20.54 3.31
CA ALA A 79 0.26 21.27 3.72
C ALA A 79 -0.04 22.74 4.05
N ARG A 80 0.64 23.25 5.07
CA ARG A 80 0.61 24.68 5.43
C ARG A 80 1.71 25.44 4.67
N ARG A 81 1.42 26.67 4.23
CA ARG A 81 2.39 27.61 3.65
C ARG A 81 3.06 28.47 4.72
#